data_AF-A0A958THV4-F1
#
_entry.id   AF-A0A958THV4-F1
#
_cell.length_a   1.000
_cell.length_b   1.000
_cell.length_c   1.000
_cell.angle_alpha   90.00
_cell.angle_beta   90.00
_cell.angle_gamma   90.00
#
_symmetry.space_group_name_H-M   'P 1'
#
loop_
_entity.id
_entity.type
_entity.pdbx_description
1 polymer ?
#
loop_
_entity_poly.entity_id
_entity_poly.type
_entity_poly.pdbx_seq_one_letter_code
_entity_poly.pdbx_strand_id
1 'polypeptide(L)'
;MIFFKTNSSQLLVFSLLSSLLVFSCSKGIHYSAEHIAQTSGRYLYNQDEIIDVYYDDNTLFLKWKGADKIKPVALDANTFFVADMYKKLRFVQNPKTQQRYLGAVSETNDSVVTYDYLKVADTFETPSMYLKDKDYDKALAGYLEIQKQDSTSVFIEERAFNSLGYKLLRAKEFDDAIAVFKINVALYPESDNVYDSLGEAYLKKG
;
A
#
# COMPACT_ATOMS: atom_id res chain seq x y z
N MET A 1 90.26 21.56 27.88
CA MET A 1 89.86 22.79 28.59
C MET A 1 88.48 23.18 28.06
N ILE A 2 87.43 23.10 28.90
CA ILE A 2 86.11 23.79 28.76
C ILE A 2 85.21 23.26 27.62
N PHE A 3 83.90 22.99 27.71
CA PHE A 3 82.85 22.77 28.73
C PHE A 3 81.62 22.24 27.96
N PHE A 4 80.68 21.58 28.67
CA PHE A 4 79.38 21.08 28.22
C PHE A 4 78.47 22.11 27.49
N LYS A 5 77.63 21.63 26.55
CA LYS A 5 76.18 21.92 26.58
C LYS A 5 75.32 20.99 25.70
N THR A 6 74.33 20.38 26.33
CA THR A 6 73.19 19.62 25.82
C THR A 6 72.10 20.49 25.18
N ASN A 7 71.40 20.01 24.14
CA ASN A 7 69.93 20.06 23.99
C ASN A 7 69.52 19.29 22.72
N SER A 8 68.67 18.26 22.83
CA SER A 8 67.20 18.32 22.63
C SER A 8 66.86 18.69 21.18
N SER A 9 66.19 17.89 20.35
CA SER A 9 64.99 17.09 20.63
C SER A 9 64.76 16.13 19.45
N GLN A 10 64.24 14.93 19.75
CA GLN A 10 63.72 13.98 18.78
C GLN A 10 62.49 14.58 18.07
N LEU A 11 62.43 14.53 16.74
CA LEU A 11 61.16 14.63 16.00
C LEU A 11 60.80 13.23 15.48
N LEU A 12 60.05 12.49 16.30
CA LEU A 12 59.22 11.38 15.86
C LEU A 12 57.95 11.97 15.25
N VAL A 13 57.84 11.91 13.92
CA VAL A 13 56.60 12.25 13.20
C VAL A 13 55.63 11.09 13.43
N PHE A 14 54.82 11.18 14.49
CA PHE A 14 53.65 10.33 14.65
C PHE A 14 52.54 10.86 13.75
N SER A 15 52.27 10.13 12.66
CA SER A 15 51.10 10.34 11.82
C SER A 15 49.86 10.00 12.63
N LEU A 16 49.20 11.01 13.21
CA LEU A 16 47.94 10.84 13.92
C LEU A 16 46.82 10.74 12.90
N LEU A 17 46.62 9.54 12.35
CA LEU A 17 45.46 9.23 11.52
C LEU A 17 44.23 9.28 12.43
N SER A 18 43.66 10.47 12.59
CA SER A 18 42.42 10.68 13.32
C SER A 18 41.29 10.07 12.51
N SER A 19 40.98 8.80 12.80
CA SER A 19 39.76 8.15 12.35
C SER A 19 38.58 8.90 12.95
N LEU A 20 38.05 9.87 12.20
CA LEU A 20 36.73 10.45 12.42
C LEU A 20 35.71 9.33 12.25
N LEU A 21 35.44 8.60 13.35
CA LEU A 21 34.24 7.80 13.49
C LEU A 21 33.07 8.79 13.51
N VAL A 22 32.55 9.10 12.33
CA VAL A 22 31.22 9.67 12.19
C VAL A 22 30.24 8.64 12.72
N PHE A 23 29.89 8.76 14.00
CA PHE A 23 28.70 8.13 14.55
C PHE A 23 27.51 8.74 13.80
N SER A 24 27.07 8.06 12.75
CA SER A 24 25.75 8.25 12.17
C SER A 24 24.73 7.83 13.23
N CYS A 25 24.43 8.75 14.15
CA CYS A 25 23.28 8.62 15.02
C CYS A 25 22.03 8.85 14.16
N SER A 26 21.60 7.84 13.40
CA SER A 26 20.18 7.79 13.04
C SER A 26 19.44 7.59 14.35
N LYS A 27 18.97 8.66 15.00
CA LYS A 27 18.06 8.53 16.13
C LYS A 27 16.88 7.71 15.62
N GLY A 28 16.76 6.46 16.10
CA GLY A 28 15.62 5.62 15.76
C GLY A 28 14.35 6.34 16.16
N ILE A 29 13.35 6.35 15.29
CA ILE A 29 12.07 6.98 15.59
C ILE A 29 11.34 6.10 16.61
N HIS A 30 10.96 6.70 17.73
CA HIS A 30 10.14 6.06 18.75
C HIS A 30 8.70 6.56 18.61
N TYR A 31 7.77 5.67 18.30
CA TYR A 31 6.35 6.00 18.14
C TYR A 31 5.65 5.86 19.49
N SER A 32 4.81 6.83 19.85
CA SER A 32 3.98 6.73 21.06
C SER A 32 2.83 5.74 20.84
N ALA A 33 2.29 5.18 21.92
CA ALA A 33 1.10 4.32 21.85
C ALA A 33 -0.09 5.04 21.21
N GLU A 34 -0.27 6.33 21.52
CA GLU A 34 -1.31 7.16 20.90
C GLU A 34 -1.10 7.30 19.39
N HIS A 35 0.13 7.57 18.95
CA HIS A 35 0.45 7.66 17.54
C HIS A 35 0.13 6.35 16.82
N ILE A 36 0.63 5.22 17.35
CA ILE A 36 0.37 3.88 16.81
C ILE A 36 -1.13 3.62 16.70
N ALA A 37 -1.92 3.93 17.75
CA ALA A 37 -3.37 3.74 17.71
C ALA A 37 -4.07 4.62 16.65
N GLN A 38 -3.56 5.82 16.42
CA GLN A 38 -4.13 6.76 15.45
C GLN A 38 -3.76 6.46 14.00
N THR A 39 -2.60 5.85 13.75
CA THR A 39 -2.03 5.63 12.42
C THR A 39 -2.07 4.18 11.96
N SER A 40 -2.24 3.22 12.86
CA SER A 40 -2.45 1.82 12.46
C SER A 40 -3.83 1.63 11.83
N GLY A 41 -3.94 0.64 10.95
CA GLY A 41 -5.18 0.23 10.30
C GLY A 41 -5.12 0.39 8.79
N ARG A 42 -6.29 0.46 8.18
CA ARG A 42 -6.45 0.32 6.72
C ARG A 42 -6.56 1.67 6.03
N TYR A 43 -5.85 1.83 4.92
CA TYR A 43 -5.88 3.04 4.08
C TYR A 43 -6.23 2.67 2.64
N LEU A 44 -7.27 3.30 2.10
CA LEU A 44 -7.77 3.07 0.75
C LEU A 44 -6.83 3.70 -0.28
N TYR A 45 -6.00 2.90 -0.95
CA TYR A 45 -5.02 3.37 -1.91
C TYR A 45 -5.68 3.77 -3.23
N ASN A 46 -6.68 3.00 -3.65
CA ASN A 46 -7.58 3.29 -4.76
C ASN A 46 -8.89 2.51 -4.55
N GLN A 47 -9.74 2.47 -5.57
CA GLN A 47 -11.06 1.85 -5.54
C GLN A 47 -11.09 0.37 -5.10
N ASP A 48 -10.00 -0.39 -5.28
CA ASP A 48 -9.98 -1.83 -4.99
C ASP A 48 -8.68 -2.32 -4.32
N GLU A 49 -7.87 -1.39 -3.76
CA GLU A 49 -6.61 -1.71 -3.09
C GLU A 49 -6.47 -1.02 -1.73
N ILE A 50 -5.96 -1.76 -0.75
CA ILE A 50 -5.70 -1.28 0.62
C ILE A 50 -4.20 -1.30 0.91
N ILE A 51 -3.75 -0.30 1.67
CA ILE A 51 -2.49 -0.32 2.42
C ILE A 51 -2.85 -0.57 3.88
N ASP A 52 -2.40 -1.69 4.45
CA ASP A 52 -2.51 -1.92 5.89
C ASP A 52 -1.26 -1.38 6.58
N VAL A 53 -1.44 -0.43 7.48
CA VAL A 53 -0.39 0.15 8.31
C VAL A 53 -0.38 -0.55 9.66
N TYR A 54 0.78 -1.05 10.07
CA TYR A 54 0.94 -1.67 11.38
C TYR A 54 2.34 -1.43 11.96
N TYR A 55 2.49 -1.73 13.25
CA TYR A 55 3.75 -1.58 13.96
C TYR A 55 4.13 -2.91 14.61
N ASP A 56 5.39 -3.28 14.52
CA ASP A 56 5.98 -4.48 15.11
C ASP A 56 7.30 -4.07 15.78
N ASP A 57 7.41 -4.30 17.09
CA ASP A 57 8.51 -3.78 17.94
C ASP A 57 8.83 -2.29 17.69
N ASN A 58 7.79 -1.44 17.73
CA ASN A 58 7.88 0.01 17.48
C ASN A 58 8.48 0.36 16.08
N THR A 59 8.48 -0.57 15.15
CA THR A 59 8.87 -0.35 13.75
C THR A 59 7.63 -0.30 12.87
N LEU A 60 7.51 0.75 12.07
CA LEU A 60 6.44 0.90 11.08
C LEU A 60 6.61 -0.10 9.93
N PHE A 61 5.54 -0.78 9.57
CA PHE A 61 5.45 -1.65 8.40
C PHE A 61 4.15 -1.41 7.64
N LEU A 62 4.18 -1.73 6.35
CA LEU A 62 3.02 -1.70 5.47
C LEU A 62 2.77 -3.10 4.88
N LYS A 63 1.49 -3.43 4.67
CA LYS A 63 1.07 -4.46 3.72
C LYS A 63 0.48 -3.80 2.50
N TRP A 64 0.94 -4.17 1.32
CA TRP A 64 0.43 -3.62 0.06
C TRP A 64 0.76 -4.55 -1.10
N LYS A 65 -0.19 -4.75 -2.02
CA LYS A 65 -0.03 -5.57 -3.24
C LYS A 65 0.59 -6.96 -3.00
N GLY A 66 0.13 -7.64 -1.96
CA GLY A 66 0.58 -8.99 -1.61
C GLY A 66 1.92 -9.06 -0.86
N ALA A 67 2.62 -7.95 -0.67
CA ALA A 67 3.75 -7.89 0.25
C ALA A 67 3.25 -7.60 1.68
N ASP A 68 3.63 -8.45 2.64
CA ASP A 68 3.15 -8.37 4.02
C ASP A 68 4.06 -7.54 4.95
N LYS A 69 5.31 -7.25 4.55
CA LYS A 69 6.29 -6.60 5.42
C LYS A 69 7.17 -5.61 4.66
N ILE A 70 6.55 -4.55 4.15
CA ILE A 70 7.26 -3.42 3.55
C ILE A 70 7.74 -2.52 4.69
N LYS A 71 9.06 -2.35 4.83
CA LYS A 71 9.66 -1.45 5.81
C LYS A 71 10.00 -0.11 5.14
N PRO A 72 9.22 0.96 5.35
CA PRO A 72 9.54 2.27 4.80
C PRO A 72 10.75 2.90 5.48
N VAL A 73 11.35 3.88 4.80
CA VAL A 73 12.39 4.74 5.38
C VAL A 73 11.71 5.88 6.12
N ALA A 74 11.64 5.77 7.44
CA ALA A 74 11.03 6.80 8.28
C ALA A 74 11.93 8.04 8.36
N LEU A 75 11.36 9.22 8.07
CA LEU A 75 12.03 10.52 8.10
C LEU A 75 11.73 11.26 9.39
N ASP A 76 10.50 11.13 9.88
CA ASP A 76 10.03 11.58 11.18
C ASP A 76 8.84 10.69 11.63
N ALA A 77 8.20 11.02 12.75
CA ALA A 77 7.08 10.23 13.28
C ALA A 77 5.88 10.15 12.33
N ASN A 78 5.66 11.15 11.46
CA ASN A 78 4.54 11.19 10.54
C ASN A 78 4.92 10.95 9.08
N THR A 79 6.18 11.20 8.70
CA THR A 79 6.65 11.18 7.31
C THR A 79 7.60 10.03 7.06
N PHE A 80 7.40 9.30 5.96
CA PHE A 80 8.25 8.18 5.57
C PHE A 80 8.26 8.00 4.05
N PHE A 81 9.30 7.37 3.52
CA PHE A 81 9.43 7.04 2.10
C PHE A 81 9.19 5.55 1.88
N VAL A 82 8.34 5.22 0.91
CA VAL A 82 8.03 3.85 0.50
C VAL A 82 8.69 3.59 -0.86
N ALA A 83 9.74 2.77 -0.87
CA ALA A 83 10.53 2.51 -2.08
C ALA A 83 9.70 1.83 -3.18
N ASP A 84 8.89 0.84 -2.83
CA ASP A 84 8.02 0.09 -3.76
C ASP A 84 6.96 0.98 -4.44
N MET A 85 6.58 2.08 -3.79
CA MET A 85 5.64 3.06 -4.35
C MET A 85 6.35 4.24 -5.02
N TYR A 86 7.67 4.36 -4.81
CA TYR A 86 8.47 5.54 -5.11
C TYR A 86 7.79 6.84 -4.61
N LYS A 87 7.27 6.81 -3.38
CA LYS A 87 6.48 7.93 -2.81
C LYS A 87 6.93 8.27 -1.41
N LYS A 88 7.02 9.58 -1.13
CA LYS A 88 7.07 10.12 0.24
C LYS A 88 5.63 10.27 0.73
N LEU A 89 5.29 9.56 1.80
CA LEU A 89 3.97 9.57 2.42
C LEU A 89 4.02 10.22 3.79
N ARG A 90 2.89 10.81 4.19
CA ARG A 90 2.71 11.44 5.50
C ARG A 90 1.35 11.10 6.09
N PHE A 91 1.31 10.73 7.37
CA PHE A 91 0.05 10.68 8.11
C PHE A 91 -0.49 12.10 8.29
N VAL A 92 -1.70 12.35 7.78
CA VAL A 92 -2.35 13.67 7.87
C VAL A 92 -3.79 13.53 8.32
N GLN A 93 -4.33 14.61 8.89
CA GLN A 93 -5.74 14.73 9.24
C GLN A 93 -6.33 15.93 8.52
N ASN A 94 -7.43 15.73 7.80
CA ASN A 94 -8.09 16.81 7.10
C ASN A 94 -8.71 17.76 8.14
N PRO A 95 -8.38 19.07 8.11
CA PRO A 95 -8.81 20.01 9.15
C PRO A 95 -10.33 20.25 9.15
N LYS A 96 -11.02 20.00 8.03
CA LYS A 96 -12.46 20.19 7.90
C LYS A 96 -13.24 18.94 8.29
N THR A 97 -12.86 17.78 7.77
CA THR A 97 -13.61 16.54 7.97
C THR A 97 -13.13 15.72 9.17
N GLN A 98 -11.95 16.06 9.72
CA GLN A 98 -11.27 15.31 10.76
C GLN A 98 -10.90 13.87 10.36
N GLN A 99 -11.09 13.50 9.09
CA GLN A 99 -10.69 12.21 8.55
C GLN A 99 -9.18 12.13 8.43
N ARG A 100 -8.63 10.92 8.64
CA ARG A 100 -7.20 10.65 8.57
C ARG A 100 -6.85 10.05 7.22
N TYR A 101 -5.65 10.36 6.74
CA TYR A 101 -5.16 9.90 5.45
C TYR A 101 -3.69 9.53 5.51
N LEU A 102 -3.26 8.70 4.56
CA LEU A 102 -1.91 8.79 4.03
C LEU A 102 -1.94 9.80 2.87
N GLY A 103 -1.24 10.91 3.06
CA GLY A 103 -1.07 11.93 2.03
C GLY A 103 0.27 11.75 1.31
N ALA A 104 0.29 11.93 0.00
CA ALA A 104 1.52 12.05 -0.76
C ALA A 104 2.13 13.44 -0.54
N VAL A 105 3.43 13.48 -0.24
CA VAL A 105 4.19 14.72 -0.11
C VAL A 105 4.75 15.09 -1.48
N SER A 106 4.62 16.36 -1.87
CA SER A 106 5.15 16.85 -3.15
C SER A 106 6.66 16.68 -3.25
N GLU A 107 7.15 16.25 -4.41
CA GLU A 107 8.58 16.08 -4.70
C GLU A 107 9.35 17.40 -4.71
N THR A 108 8.66 18.52 -4.99
CA THR A 108 9.27 19.85 -5.13
C THR A 108 9.06 20.74 -3.90
N ASN A 109 8.12 20.38 -3.01
CA ASN A 109 7.81 21.17 -1.82
C ASN A 109 7.23 20.31 -0.70
N ASP A 110 8.06 20.00 0.31
CA ASP A 110 7.70 19.14 1.46
C ASP A 110 6.58 19.69 2.36
N SER A 111 6.17 20.95 2.17
CA SER A 111 5.02 21.57 2.86
C SER A 111 3.68 21.24 2.19
N VAL A 112 3.70 20.79 0.94
CA VAL A 112 2.50 20.41 0.19
C VAL A 112 2.25 18.93 0.36
N VAL A 113 1.11 18.59 0.96
CA VAL A 113 0.66 17.22 1.19
C VAL A 113 -0.78 17.05 0.73
N THR A 114 -1.05 15.92 0.09
CA THR A 114 -2.39 15.57 -0.39
C THR A 114 -3.24 14.86 0.68
N TYR A 115 -4.50 14.58 0.36
CA TYR A 115 -5.41 13.77 1.18
C TYR A 115 -5.92 12.58 0.33
N ASP A 116 -4.99 11.82 -0.23
CA ASP A 116 -5.30 10.82 -1.27
C ASP A 116 -5.87 9.52 -0.69
N TYR A 117 -5.23 8.97 0.35
CA TYR A 117 -5.54 7.62 0.82
C TYR A 117 -6.27 7.66 2.16
N LEU A 118 -7.59 7.60 2.12
CA LEU A 118 -8.46 7.69 3.30
C LEU A 118 -8.24 6.51 4.25
N LYS A 119 -8.08 6.79 5.54
CA LYS A 119 -8.15 5.75 6.58
C LYS A 119 -9.59 5.26 6.69
N VAL A 120 -9.80 3.98 6.43
CA VAL A 120 -11.12 3.32 6.49
C VAL A 120 -11.23 2.48 7.76
N ALA A 121 -12.43 1.96 8.03
CA ALA A 121 -12.64 1.05 9.14
C ALA A 121 -11.82 -0.24 8.97
N ASP A 122 -11.42 -0.87 10.07
CA ASP A 122 -10.66 -2.13 10.00
C ASP A 122 -11.48 -3.28 9.39
N THR A 123 -12.82 -3.15 9.41
CA THR A 123 -13.77 -4.06 8.77
C THR A 123 -14.14 -3.67 7.34
N PHE A 124 -13.59 -2.59 6.79
CA PHE A 124 -13.85 -2.20 5.41
C PHE A 124 -13.26 -3.27 4.50
N GLU A 125 -13.97 -3.70 3.46
CA GLU A 125 -13.44 -4.62 2.45
C GLU A 125 -13.68 -4.05 1.05
N THR A 126 -12.73 -4.31 0.16
CA THR A 126 -12.82 -3.87 -1.23
C THR A 126 -13.66 -4.86 -2.05
N PRO A 127 -14.12 -4.47 -3.25
CA PRO A 127 -14.86 -5.40 -4.13
C PRO A 127 -14.11 -6.71 -4.41
N SER A 128 -12.79 -6.66 -4.63
CA SER A 128 -11.96 -7.86 -4.83
C SER A 128 -11.82 -8.73 -3.60
N MET A 129 -11.85 -8.15 -2.38
CA MET A 129 -11.87 -8.93 -1.14
C MET A 129 -13.18 -9.70 -1.01
N TYR A 130 -14.33 -9.04 -1.21
CA TYR A 130 -15.62 -9.71 -1.24
C TYR A 130 -15.69 -10.79 -2.32
N LEU A 131 -15.16 -10.51 -3.52
CA LEU A 131 -15.13 -11.47 -4.62
C LEU A 131 -14.31 -12.72 -4.25
N LYS A 132 -13.14 -12.52 -3.62
CA LYS A 132 -12.27 -13.60 -3.15
C LYS A 132 -12.95 -14.45 -2.07
N ASP A 133 -13.69 -13.81 -1.17
CA ASP A 133 -14.40 -14.47 -0.08
C ASP A 133 -15.79 -14.99 -0.50
N LYS A 134 -16.09 -14.92 -1.80
CA LYS A 134 -17.33 -15.39 -2.43
C LYS A 134 -18.60 -14.69 -1.95
N ASP A 135 -18.46 -13.48 -1.40
CA ASP A 135 -19.58 -12.57 -1.14
C ASP A 135 -19.89 -11.79 -2.44
N TYR A 136 -20.49 -12.51 -3.39
CA TYR A 136 -20.72 -12.00 -4.75
C TYR A 136 -21.68 -10.80 -4.80
N ASP A 137 -22.62 -10.71 -3.85
CA ASP A 137 -23.57 -9.60 -3.79
C ASP A 137 -22.86 -8.30 -3.40
N LYS A 138 -21.98 -8.34 -2.37
CA LYS A 138 -21.18 -7.16 -2.01
C LYS A 138 -20.10 -6.84 -3.03
N ALA A 139 -19.49 -7.87 -3.64
CA ALA A 139 -18.54 -7.68 -4.73
C ALA A 139 -19.21 -6.93 -5.90
N LEU A 140 -20.39 -7.38 -6.34
CA LEU A 140 -21.17 -6.75 -7.39
C LEU A 140 -21.49 -5.28 -7.05
N ALA A 141 -22.05 -5.03 -5.87
CA ALA A 141 -22.39 -3.68 -5.44
C ALA A 141 -21.15 -2.75 -5.46
N GLY A 142 -20.01 -3.27 -5.02
CA GLY A 142 -18.73 -2.58 -5.05
C GLY A 142 -18.25 -2.25 -6.46
N TYR A 143 -18.26 -3.22 -7.38
CA TYR A 143 -17.84 -3.00 -8.77
C TYR A 143 -18.78 -2.05 -9.53
N LEU A 144 -20.08 -2.06 -9.26
CA LEU A 144 -21.03 -1.10 -9.82
C LEU A 144 -20.76 0.33 -9.33
N GLU A 145 -20.37 0.51 -8.07
CA GLU A 145 -19.98 1.82 -7.56
C GLU A 145 -18.67 2.30 -8.19
N ILE A 146 -17.70 1.39 -8.42
CA ILE A 146 -16.50 1.70 -9.21
C ILE A 146 -16.90 2.20 -10.61
N GLN A 147 -17.76 1.47 -11.31
CA GLN A 147 -18.19 1.82 -12.66
C GLN A 147 -18.91 3.18 -12.72
N LYS A 148 -19.73 3.48 -11.71
CA LYS A 148 -20.42 4.76 -11.61
C LYS A 148 -19.46 5.93 -11.41
N GLN A 149 -18.36 5.73 -10.68
CA GLN A 149 -17.35 6.75 -10.44
C GLN A 149 -16.39 6.90 -11.62
N ASP A 150 -15.95 5.77 -12.20
CA ASP A 150 -15.06 5.70 -13.35
C ASP A 150 -15.39 4.45 -14.18
N SER A 151 -16.14 4.64 -15.27
CA SER A 151 -16.54 3.57 -16.17
C SER A 151 -15.39 2.98 -16.99
N THR A 152 -14.20 3.60 -16.93
CA THR A 152 -12.97 3.15 -17.59
C THR A 152 -11.96 2.54 -16.64
N SER A 153 -12.34 2.36 -15.37
CA SER A 153 -11.47 1.80 -14.34
C SER A 153 -10.99 0.39 -14.71
N VAL A 154 -9.70 0.15 -14.48
CA VAL A 154 -9.07 -1.16 -14.76
C VAL A 154 -9.62 -2.29 -13.86
N PHE A 155 -10.29 -1.95 -12.76
CA PHE A 155 -10.84 -2.94 -11.83
C PHE A 155 -12.17 -3.55 -12.30
N ILE A 156 -12.77 -2.98 -13.34
CA ILE A 156 -14.05 -3.44 -13.88
C ILE A 156 -13.94 -4.04 -15.28
N GLU A 157 -12.75 -4.33 -15.81
CA GLU A 157 -12.57 -4.79 -17.19
C GLU A 157 -13.38 -6.07 -17.51
N GLU A 158 -14.24 -6.01 -18.54
CA GLU A 158 -15.06 -7.16 -19.01
C GLU A 158 -14.24 -8.44 -19.18
N ARG A 159 -13.05 -8.31 -19.78
CA ARG A 159 -12.15 -9.43 -20.06
C ARG A 159 -11.59 -10.08 -18.79
N ALA A 160 -11.41 -9.33 -17.72
CA ALA A 160 -10.90 -9.84 -16.44
C ALA A 160 -11.93 -10.78 -15.80
N PHE A 161 -13.20 -10.35 -15.69
CA PHE A 161 -14.28 -11.18 -15.19
C PHE A 161 -14.54 -12.39 -16.09
N ASN A 162 -14.50 -12.19 -17.42
CA ASN A 162 -14.67 -13.29 -18.36
C ASN A 162 -13.58 -14.36 -18.15
N SER A 163 -12.32 -13.95 -18.08
CA SER A 163 -11.18 -14.84 -17.87
C SER A 163 -11.26 -15.58 -16.53
N LEU A 164 -11.71 -14.90 -15.47
CA LEU A 164 -11.94 -15.51 -14.16
C LEU A 164 -13.06 -16.55 -14.21
N GLY A 165 -14.21 -16.21 -14.81
CA GLY A 165 -15.33 -17.14 -14.98
C GLY A 165 -14.93 -18.41 -15.72
N TYR A 166 -14.20 -18.28 -16.84
CA TYR A 166 -13.69 -19.45 -17.58
C TYR A 166 -12.64 -20.26 -16.80
N LYS A 167 -11.83 -19.61 -15.94
CA LYS A 167 -10.92 -20.33 -15.04
C LYS A 167 -11.72 -21.21 -14.06
N LEU A 168 -12.79 -20.67 -13.47
CA LEU A 168 -13.69 -21.38 -12.57
C LEU A 168 -14.42 -22.53 -13.29
N LEU A 169 -14.90 -22.32 -14.53
CA LEU A 169 -15.49 -23.39 -15.34
C LEU A 169 -14.51 -24.55 -15.59
N ARG A 170 -13.24 -24.26 -15.92
CA ARG A 170 -12.22 -25.30 -16.08
C ARG A 170 -11.92 -26.04 -14.78
N ALA A 171 -12.04 -25.37 -13.65
CA ALA A 171 -11.94 -25.96 -12.32
C ALA A 171 -13.21 -26.73 -11.88
N LYS A 172 -14.28 -26.71 -12.70
CA LYS A 172 -15.62 -27.26 -12.38
C LYS A 172 -16.30 -26.57 -11.18
N GLU A 173 -15.87 -25.36 -10.85
CA GLU A 173 -16.50 -24.49 -9.84
C GLU A 173 -17.67 -23.74 -10.50
N PHE A 174 -18.73 -24.47 -10.87
CA PHE A 174 -19.78 -23.94 -11.74
C PHE A 174 -20.60 -22.82 -11.09
N ASP A 175 -20.92 -22.94 -9.80
CA ASP A 175 -21.69 -21.92 -9.08
C ASP A 175 -20.93 -20.59 -8.99
N ASP A 176 -19.64 -20.67 -8.67
CA ASP A 176 -18.77 -19.50 -8.59
C ASP A 176 -18.57 -18.86 -9.98
N ALA A 177 -18.41 -19.68 -11.03
CA ALA A 177 -18.34 -19.20 -12.40
C ALA A 177 -19.59 -18.43 -12.81
N ILE A 178 -20.78 -18.98 -12.52
CA ILE A 178 -22.07 -18.31 -12.78
C ILE A 178 -22.16 -16.98 -12.03
N ALA A 179 -21.73 -16.93 -10.76
CA ALA A 179 -21.74 -15.70 -9.99
C ALA A 179 -20.82 -14.62 -10.60
N VAL A 180 -19.61 -15.00 -11.00
CA VAL A 180 -18.66 -14.10 -11.69
C VAL A 180 -19.21 -13.61 -13.04
N PHE A 181 -19.81 -14.48 -13.84
CA PHE A 181 -20.42 -14.08 -15.11
C PHE A 181 -21.63 -13.17 -14.92
N LYS A 182 -22.43 -13.35 -13.85
CA LYS A 182 -23.50 -12.40 -13.49
C LYS A 182 -22.96 -11.01 -13.15
N ILE A 183 -21.81 -10.94 -12.46
CA ILE A 183 -21.14 -9.65 -12.24
C ILE A 183 -20.76 -9.01 -13.58
N ASN A 184 -20.21 -9.79 -14.51
CA ASN A 184 -19.83 -9.29 -15.83
C ASN A 184 -21.04 -8.79 -16.64
N VAL A 185 -22.18 -9.50 -16.60
CA VAL A 185 -23.45 -9.08 -17.20
C VAL A 185 -23.95 -7.76 -16.61
N ALA A 186 -23.88 -7.60 -15.29
CA ALA A 186 -24.30 -6.37 -14.64
C ALA A 186 -23.41 -5.17 -14.99
N LEU A 187 -22.11 -5.40 -15.18
CA LEU A 187 -21.16 -4.35 -15.61
C LEU A 187 -21.29 -4.05 -17.11
N TYR A 188 -21.62 -5.03 -17.96
CA TYR A 188 -21.66 -4.88 -19.41
C TYR A 188 -22.94 -5.44 -20.03
N PRO A 189 -24.11 -4.86 -19.72
CA PRO A 189 -25.40 -5.43 -20.11
C PRO A 189 -25.67 -5.40 -21.63
N GLU A 190 -24.89 -4.66 -22.41
CA GLU A 190 -25.01 -4.57 -23.87
C GLU A 190 -24.01 -5.47 -24.62
N SER A 191 -23.19 -6.25 -23.90
CA SER A 191 -22.16 -7.11 -24.51
C SER A 191 -22.70 -8.52 -24.74
N ASP A 192 -22.85 -8.94 -26.00
CA ASP A 192 -23.31 -10.31 -26.31
C ASP A 192 -22.39 -11.38 -25.69
N ASN A 193 -21.09 -11.09 -25.59
CA ASN A 193 -20.07 -11.97 -25.06
C ASN A 193 -20.32 -12.38 -23.59
N VAL A 194 -20.86 -11.46 -22.77
CA VAL A 194 -21.10 -11.76 -21.34
C VAL A 194 -22.32 -12.69 -21.15
N TYR A 195 -23.32 -12.60 -22.04
CA TYR A 195 -24.46 -13.51 -22.02
C TYR A 195 -24.12 -14.89 -22.58
N ASP A 196 -23.31 -14.96 -23.65
CA ASP A 196 -22.80 -16.22 -24.18
C ASP A 196 -22.02 -17.00 -23.11
N SER A 197 -21.11 -16.31 -22.43
CA SER A 197 -20.30 -16.91 -21.36
C SER A 197 -21.14 -17.35 -20.15
N LEU A 198 -22.16 -16.57 -19.76
CA LEU A 198 -23.11 -16.98 -18.73
C LEU A 198 -23.95 -18.18 -19.16
N GLY A 199 -24.39 -18.22 -20.42
CA GLY A 199 -25.14 -19.33 -20.99
C GLY A 199 -24.32 -20.63 -21.01
N GLU A 200 -23.06 -20.56 -21.44
CA GLU A 200 -22.14 -21.70 -21.39
C GLU A 200 -21.96 -22.21 -19.95
N ALA A 201 -21.86 -21.31 -18.97
CA ALA A 201 -21.72 -21.69 -17.57
C ALA A 201 -22.94 -22.48 -17.06
N TYR A 202 -24.16 -22.03 -17.39
CA TYR A 202 -25.37 -22.79 -17.07
C TYR A 202 -25.40 -24.15 -17.77
N LEU A 203 -25.07 -24.21 -19.07
CA LEU A 203 -25.02 -25.46 -19.83
C LEU A 203 -24.05 -26.48 -19.22
N LYS A 204 -22.88 -26.02 -18.76
CA LYS A 204 -21.90 -26.91 -18.11
C LYS A 204 -22.33 -27.38 -16.72
N LYS A 205 -23.09 -26.56 -15.99
CA LYS A 205 -23.62 -26.93 -14.67
C LYS A 205 -24.68 -28.03 -14.77
N GLY A 206 -25.51 -27.99 -15.81
CA GLY A 206 -26.62 -28.93 -16.04
C GLY A 206 -27.94 -28.33 -15.59
#